data_AF-A0AAW9DP58-F1
#
_entry.id   AF-A0AAW9DP58-F1
#
_cell.length_a   1.000
_cell.length_b   1.000
_cell.length_c   1.000
_cell.angle_alpha   90.00
_cell.angle_beta   90.00
_cell.angle_gamma   90.00
#
_symmetry.space_group_name_H-M   'P 1'
#
loop_
_entity.id
_entity.type
_entity.pdbx_description
1 polymer ?
#
loop_
_entity_poly.entity_id
_entity_poly.type
_entity_poly.pdbx_seq_one_letter_code
_entity_poly.pdbx_strand_id
1 'polypeptide(L)'
;MRNRKTDADNLATHIIDNLEAKERRARLTLTLPVTDARRAMRSLASRADGILARRDRDPVLRALAEGEAAHCRRIAAAIEEAIGGAA
;
A
#
# COMPACT_ATOMS: atom_id res chain seq x y z
N MET A 1 13.29 -20.74 -38.70
CA MET A 1 12.82 -19.34 -38.72
C MET A 1 11.98 -19.14 -37.46
N ARG A 2 12.50 -18.43 -36.44
CA ARG A 2 11.74 -18.22 -35.18
C ARG A 2 10.54 -17.31 -35.47
N ASN A 3 9.35 -17.78 -35.15
CA ASN A 3 8.09 -17.10 -35.44
C ASN A 3 7.88 -15.97 -34.45
N ARG A 4 8.40 -14.77 -34.78
CA ARG A 4 8.34 -13.57 -33.93
C ARG A 4 6.93 -13.22 -33.46
N LYS A 5 5.91 -13.63 -34.22
CA LYS A 5 4.50 -13.47 -33.85
C LYS A 5 4.14 -14.34 -32.64
N THR A 6 4.57 -15.61 -32.63
CA THR A 6 4.35 -16.54 -31.53
C THR A 6 5.05 -16.07 -30.24
N ASP A 7 6.25 -15.51 -30.35
CA ASP A 7 6.97 -14.96 -29.19
C ASP A 7 6.29 -13.72 -28.61
N ALA A 8 5.75 -12.85 -29.49
CA ALA A 8 4.99 -11.67 -29.08
C ALA A 8 3.65 -12.02 -28.42
N ASP A 9 2.93 -13.02 -28.97
CA ASP A 9 1.67 -13.50 -28.40
C ASP A 9 1.89 -14.11 -27.00
N ASN A 10 2.94 -14.92 -26.83
CA ASN A 10 3.32 -15.49 -25.53
C ASN A 10 3.69 -14.41 -24.51
N LEU A 11 4.42 -13.37 -24.94
CA LEU A 11 4.77 -12.25 -24.08
C LEU A 11 3.52 -11.46 -23.64
N ALA A 12 2.58 -11.23 -24.56
CA ALA A 12 1.33 -10.54 -24.27
C ALA A 12 0.48 -11.31 -23.24
N THR A 13 0.33 -12.63 -23.42
CA THR A 13 -0.35 -13.50 -22.44
C THR A 13 0.32 -13.42 -21.08
N HIS A 14 1.65 -13.51 -21.03
CA HIS A 14 2.39 -13.47 -19.77
C HIS A 14 2.28 -12.11 -19.05
N ILE A 15 2.16 -11.00 -19.79
CA ILE A 15 1.92 -9.67 -19.23
C ILE A 15 0.51 -9.59 -18.64
N ILE A 16 -0.50 -10.07 -19.38
CA ILE A 16 -1.90 -10.09 -18.92
C ILE A 16 -2.03 -10.95 -17.66
N ASP A 17 -1.48 -12.16 -17.65
CA ASP A 17 -1.53 -13.06 -16.50
C ASP A 17 -0.89 -12.43 -15.25
N ASN A 18 0.22 -11.71 -15.42
CA ASN A 18 0.89 -11.00 -14.33
C ASN A 18 0.08 -9.80 -13.83
N LEU A 19 -0.58 -9.07 -14.74
CA LEU A 19 -1.49 -7.98 -14.39
C LEU A 19 -2.70 -8.50 -13.63
N GLU A 20 -3.35 -9.56 -14.13
CA GLU A 20 -4.48 -10.21 -13.47
C GLU A 20 -4.07 -10.87 -12.14
N ALA A 21 -2.85 -11.39 -12.02
CA ALA A 21 -2.34 -11.93 -10.76
C ALA A 21 -2.04 -10.81 -9.74
N LYS A 22 -1.50 -9.67 -10.20
CA LYS A 22 -1.31 -8.49 -9.34
C LYS A 22 -2.64 -7.88 -8.94
N GLU A 23 -3.59 -7.78 -9.86
CA GLU A 23 -4.94 -7.30 -9.61
C GLU A 23 -5.68 -8.26 -8.68
N ARG A 24 -5.59 -9.58 -8.87
CA ARG A 24 -6.11 -10.59 -7.93
C ARG A 24 -5.43 -10.55 -6.57
N ARG A 25 -4.13 -10.24 -6.47
CA ARG A 25 -3.44 -10.06 -5.19
C ARG A 25 -3.84 -8.74 -4.51
N ALA A 26 -4.10 -7.70 -5.28
CA ALA A 26 -4.65 -6.45 -4.78
C ALA A 26 -6.12 -6.60 -4.37
N ARG A 27 -6.90 -7.41 -5.11
CA ARG A 27 -8.29 -7.84 -4.83
C ARG A 27 -8.41 -9.03 -3.90
N LEU A 28 -7.32 -9.66 -3.47
CA LEU A 28 -7.26 -10.49 -2.26
C LEU A 28 -7.34 -9.51 -1.10
N THR A 29 -8.53 -8.92 -1.09
CA THR A 29 -9.04 -7.91 -0.22
C THR A 29 -9.00 -8.61 1.10
N LEU A 30 -8.05 -8.20 1.94
CA LEU A 30 -8.12 -8.45 3.35
C LEU A 30 -9.52 -8.03 3.76
N THR A 31 -10.43 -8.99 3.94
CA THR A 31 -11.72 -8.75 4.57
C THR A 31 -11.42 -8.54 6.06
N LEU A 32 -10.71 -7.45 6.36
CA LEU A 32 -10.59 -6.98 7.71
C LEU A 32 -11.99 -6.50 8.09
N PRO A 33 -12.55 -6.97 9.21
CA PRO A 33 -13.72 -6.35 9.78
C PRO A 33 -13.51 -4.83 9.88
N VAL A 34 -14.55 -4.04 9.61
CA VAL A 34 -14.47 -2.57 9.66
C VAL A 34 -13.90 -2.08 11.00
N THR A 35 -14.17 -2.81 12.09
CA THR A 35 -13.61 -2.55 13.42
C THR A 35 -12.09 -2.67 13.46
N ASP A 36 -11.52 -3.68 12.82
CA ASP A 36 -10.09 -3.93 12.77
C ASP A 36 -9.41 -2.94 11.83
N ALA A 37 -10.04 -2.60 10.71
CA ALA A 37 -9.56 -1.55 9.80
C ALA A 37 -9.49 -0.18 10.51
N ARG A 38 -10.54 0.18 11.24
CA ARG A 38 -10.55 1.39 12.10
C ARG A 38 -9.49 1.34 13.20
N ARG A 39 -9.24 0.18 13.80
CA ARG A 39 -8.17 -0.01 14.79
C ARG A 39 -6.79 0.18 14.15
N ALA A 40 -6.55 -0.40 12.98
CA ALA A 40 -5.31 -0.25 12.23
C ALA A 40 -5.06 1.23 11.85
N MET A 41 -6.08 1.93 11.34
CA MET A 41 -6.00 3.38 11.08
C MET A 41 -5.58 4.18 12.31
N ARG A 42 -6.24 3.97 13.45
CA ARG A 42 -5.90 4.69 14.70
C ARG A 42 -4.49 4.37 15.18
N SER A 43 -4.06 3.12 15.03
CA SER A 43 -2.70 2.70 15.40
C SER A 43 -1.65 3.39 14.52
N LEU A 44 -1.88 3.48 13.21
CA LEU A 44 -1.01 4.17 12.27
C LEU A 44 -0.94 5.68 12.54
N ALA A 45 -2.07 6.31 12.83
CA ALA A 45 -2.12 7.72 13.21
C ALA A 45 -1.33 7.99 14.50
N SER A 46 -1.58 7.19 15.55
CA SER A 46 -0.86 7.30 16.82
C SER A 46 0.65 7.08 16.67
N ARG A 47 1.06 6.14 15.81
CA ARG A 47 2.48 5.91 15.50
C ARG A 47 3.11 7.11 14.79
N ALA A 48 2.43 7.71 13.82
CA ALA A 48 2.91 8.91 13.14
C ALA A 48 3.13 10.06 14.14
N ASP A 49 2.18 10.28 15.05
CA ASP A 49 2.29 11.33 16.06
C ASP A 49 3.42 11.03 17.07
N GLY A 50 3.58 9.77 17.47
CA GLY A 50 4.70 9.34 18.33
C GLY A 50 6.07 9.52 17.67
N ILE A 51 6.17 9.30 16.36
CA ILE A 51 7.40 9.55 15.58
C ILE A 51 7.70 11.04 15.54
N LEU A 52 6.72 11.88 15.20
CA LEU A 52 6.91 13.34 15.11
C LEU A 52 7.17 14.00 16.48
N ALA A 53 6.68 13.40 17.56
CA ALA A 53 6.96 13.88 18.92
C ALA A 53 8.41 13.61 19.36
N ARG A 54 9.07 12.60 18.80
CA ARG A 54 10.50 12.32 19.04
C ARG A 54 11.32 13.37 18.29
N ARG A 55 11.74 14.42 19.01
CA ARG A 55 12.56 15.50 18.47
C ARG A 55 14.00 15.05 18.22
N ASP A 56 14.22 14.29 17.15
CA ASP A 56 15.55 13.86 16.74
C ASP A 56 16.43 15.06 16.35
N ARG A 57 17.67 15.06 16.88
CA ARG A 57 18.65 16.15 16.64
C ARG A 57 19.39 15.98 15.32
N ASP A 58 19.53 14.74 14.85
CA ASP A 58 20.17 14.44 13.57
C ASP A 58 19.20 14.79 12.42
N PRO A 59 19.60 15.67 11.48
CA PRO A 59 18.73 16.11 10.39
C PRO A 59 18.34 14.98 9.43
N VAL A 60 19.18 13.96 9.25
CA VAL A 60 18.90 12.80 8.39
C VAL A 60 17.87 11.90 9.06
N LEU A 61 18.06 11.58 10.34
CA LEU A 61 17.10 10.78 11.09
C LEU A 61 15.74 11.47 11.20
N ARG A 62 15.74 12.80 11.39
CA ARG A 62 14.51 13.59 11.39
C ARG A 62 13.77 13.51 10.05
N ALA A 63 14.47 13.64 8.92
CA ALA A 63 13.85 13.53 7.60
C ALA A 63 13.27 12.13 7.33
N LEU A 64 13.96 11.07 7.78
CA LEU A 64 13.46 9.70 7.70
C LEU A 64 12.23 9.50 8.60
N ALA A 65 12.24 10.05 9.81
CA ALA A 65 11.11 10.03 10.74
C ALA A 65 9.88 10.75 10.15
N GLU A 66 10.07 11.93 9.56
CA GLU A 66 9.01 12.66 8.85
C GLU A 66 8.45 11.86 7.67
N GLY A 67 9.32 11.22 6.89
CA GLY A 67 8.93 10.34 5.78
C GLY A 67 8.09 9.13 6.23
N GLU A 68 8.50 8.47 7.31
CA GLU A 68 7.77 7.34 7.89
C GLU A 68 6.43 7.78 8.50
N ALA A 69 6.38 8.93 9.18
CA ALA A 69 5.13 9.48 9.70
C ALA A 69 4.14 9.81 8.57
N ALA A 70 4.63 10.40 7.47
CA ALA A 70 3.83 10.64 6.28
C ALA A 70 3.36 9.33 5.62
N HIS A 71 4.20 8.29 5.62
CA HIS A 71 3.82 6.97 5.12
C HIS A 71 2.70 6.34 5.95
N CYS A 72 2.80 6.38 7.28
CA CYS A 72 1.76 5.89 8.19
C CYS A 72 0.42 6.60 7.93
N ARG A 73 0.43 7.92 7.75
CA ARG A 73 -0.78 8.71 7.45
C ARG A 73 -1.39 8.34 6.09
N ARG A 74 -0.57 8.13 5.05
CA ARG A 74 -1.05 7.69 3.73
C ARG A 74 -1.72 6.31 3.80
N ILE A 75 -1.15 5.37 4.53
CA ILE A 75 -1.76 4.04 4.71
C ILE A 75 -3.08 4.17 5.48
N ALA A 76 -3.13 4.99 6.54
CA ALA A 76 -4.37 5.21 7.29
C ALA A 76 -5.49 5.79 6.40
N ALA A 77 -5.17 6.79 5.57
CA ALA A 77 -6.12 7.36 4.61
C ALA A 77 -6.58 6.33 3.55
N ALA A 78 -5.68 5.49 3.03
CA ALA A 78 -6.05 4.43 2.09
C ALA A 78 -6.98 3.39 2.73
N ILE A 79 -6.77 3.05 4.01
CA ILE A 79 -7.68 2.17 4.75
C ILE A 79 -9.04 2.86 4.94
N GLU A 80 -9.06 4.15 5.25
CA GLU A 80 -10.29 4.95 5.40
C GLU A 80 -11.12 4.98 4.12
N GLU A 81 -10.48 5.22 2.98
CA GLU A 81 -11.11 5.21 1.66
C GLU A 81 -11.67 3.82 1.32
N ALA A 82 -10.90 2.76 1.60
CA ALA A 82 -11.32 1.38 1.34
C ALA A 82 -12.54 0.95 2.17
N ILE A 83 -12.70 1.44 3.40
CA ILE A 83 -13.88 1.17 4.22
C ILE A 83 -15.04 2.15 3.96
N GLY A 84 -14.75 3.38 3.54
CA GLY A 84 -15.72 4.43 3.27
C GLY A 84 -16.42 4.27 1.91
N GLY A 85 -15.72 3.74 0.90
CA GLY A 85 -16.30 3.36 -0.40
C GLY A 85 -17.08 2.04 -0.39
N ALA A 86 -17.20 1.38 0.77
CA ALA A 86 -17.96 0.14 0.97
C ALA A 86 -19.35 0.37 1.61
N ALA A 87 -19.76 1.64 1.76
CA ALA A 87 -21.07 2.07 2.26
C ALA A 87 -21.91 2.66 1.13
#